data_AF-A0A2E3KEY8-F1
#
_entry.id   AF-A0A2E3KEY8-F1
#
_cell.length_a   1.000
_cell.length_b   1.000
_cell.length_c   1.000
_cell.angle_alpha   90.00
_cell.angle_beta   90.00
_cell.angle_gamma   90.00
#
_symmetry.space_group_name_H-M   'P 1'
#
loop_
_entity.id
_entity.type
_entity.pdbx_description
1 polymer ?
#
loop_
_entity_poly.entity_id
_entity_poly.type
_entity_poly.pdbx_seq_one_letter_code
_entity_poly.pdbx_strand_id
1 'polypeptide(L)'
;MCMVKSSSAISNTEYLRDQILVLAEKNGFVEPHYKTILDYTINNLESNGLGKEYYGYHNIDHLLEVPFCTLLVGGSNKIPNMSQDDLKHLFVSAIFHDFEPDKSTDKPNEENVLRNLQIDTILKELILDAGVDFEIIKALIHRTTYPWTGQLKHNAEDAIQKCFDASEITKGKPEKQEHYMWLGWILSIIDRTSSYVMGDFSKAMHVAKMNSHALGWHPNVLIQRSVTYFEEMIKNESEIHGMVLNCLPNEMQKNFKTTVQKFTELRNEEIQIKNNFENKNLKFTVKMELSKTKKNHEFTNTLHDIYLELPRPLRFNETSFIDSLSDPKTILTTLRLNDENGTIIGFAKGGPLENYILRAEINDENSGKRNTVFLEPIALKMGYWGLGAGRQLRQSFLMQSHTMNFSFLTSFAFRDVIEKRTESMEKAEFVFKFDPERWDYYRIEL
;
A
#
# COMPACT_ATOMS: atom_id res chain seq x y z
N MET A 1 10.87 -6.95 -20.87
CA MET A 1 10.81 -5.65 -21.52
C MET A 1 11.23 -4.63 -20.47
N CYS A 2 12.51 -4.24 -20.49
CA CYS A 2 13.05 -3.25 -19.55
C CYS A 2 12.17 -2.00 -19.54
N MET A 3 11.87 -1.47 -18.35
CA MET A 3 11.41 -0.09 -18.17
C MET A 3 12.51 0.85 -18.65
N VAL A 4 12.55 1.10 -19.97
CA VAL A 4 13.31 2.20 -20.54
C VAL A 4 12.52 3.45 -20.20
N LYS A 5 13.14 4.35 -19.43
CA LYS A 5 12.69 5.74 -19.30
C LYS A 5 12.66 6.38 -20.69
N SER A 6 11.54 6.21 -21.38
CA SER A 6 11.16 7.00 -22.53
C SER A 6 10.83 8.40 -22.05
N SER A 7 11.44 9.40 -22.66
CA SER A 7 11.23 10.83 -22.41
C SER A 7 9.89 11.35 -22.95
N SER A 8 8.81 10.60 -22.74
CA SER A 8 7.43 11.03 -22.98
C SER A 8 6.72 11.07 -21.63
N ALA A 9 6.17 12.22 -21.26
CA ALA A 9 5.43 12.47 -20.02
C ALA A 9 4.06 11.74 -19.99
N ILE A 10 4.05 10.44 -20.29
CA ILE A 10 2.90 9.56 -20.18
C ILE A 10 2.89 9.06 -18.74
N SER A 11 1.76 9.24 -18.08
CA SER A 11 1.59 8.76 -16.72
C SER A 11 1.51 7.23 -16.65
N ASN A 12 1.85 6.62 -15.50
CA ASN A 12 1.82 5.15 -15.35
C ASN A 12 0.43 4.57 -15.67
N THR A 13 -0.62 5.26 -15.25
CA THR A 13 -2.03 4.94 -15.54
C THR A 13 -2.32 4.89 -17.04
N GLU A 14 -1.93 5.92 -17.81
CA GLU A 14 -2.14 5.94 -19.27
C GLU A 14 -1.34 4.82 -19.95
N TYR A 15 -0.10 4.60 -19.53
CA TYR A 15 0.73 3.52 -20.04
C TYR A 15 0.08 2.15 -19.82
N LEU A 16 -0.31 1.83 -18.58
CA LEU A 16 -0.93 0.53 -18.25
C LEU A 16 -2.26 0.36 -18.97
N ARG A 17 -3.10 1.40 -19.01
CA ARG A 17 -4.34 1.40 -19.76
C ARG A 17 -4.12 1.02 -21.22
N ASP A 18 -3.17 1.65 -21.89
CA ASP A 18 -2.90 1.37 -23.30
C ASP A 18 -2.35 -0.06 -23.51
N GLN A 19 -1.49 -0.54 -22.59
CA GLN A 19 -1.02 -1.93 -22.63
C GLN A 19 -2.16 -2.94 -22.43
N ILE A 20 -3.12 -2.65 -21.54
CA ILE A 20 -4.31 -3.48 -21.33
C ILE A 20 -5.12 -3.56 -22.62
N LEU A 21 -5.38 -2.44 -23.29
CA LEU A 21 -6.15 -2.41 -24.54
C LEU A 21 -5.46 -3.24 -25.64
N VAL A 22 -4.14 -3.10 -25.81
CA VAL A 22 -3.36 -3.90 -26.77
C VAL A 22 -3.46 -5.40 -26.45
N LEU A 23 -3.36 -5.77 -25.16
CA LEU A 23 -3.51 -7.17 -24.75
C LEU A 23 -4.95 -7.67 -24.89
N ALA A 24 -5.94 -6.83 -24.65
CA ALA A 24 -7.35 -7.18 -24.82
C ALA A 24 -7.64 -7.50 -26.29
N GLU A 25 -7.21 -6.63 -27.20
CA GLU A 25 -7.32 -6.86 -28.65
C GLU A 25 -6.61 -8.15 -29.09
N LYS A 26 -5.38 -8.40 -28.59
CA LYS A 26 -4.64 -9.63 -28.87
C LYS A 26 -5.37 -10.89 -28.38
N ASN A 27 -6.11 -10.77 -27.29
CA ASN A 27 -6.95 -11.84 -26.76
C ASN A 27 -8.32 -11.90 -27.45
N GLY A 28 -8.61 -11.07 -28.47
CA GLY A 28 -9.88 -11.11 -29.20
C GLY A 28 -11.01 -10.30 -28.55
N PHE A 29 -10.69 -9.37 -27.66
CA PHE A 29 -11.61 -8.41 -27.04
C PHE A 29 -11.51 -7.07 -27.79
N VAL A 30 -12.05 -7.04 -29.01
CA VAL A 30 -11.91 -5.91 -29.95
C VAL A 30 -13.12 -4.98 -29.91
N GLU A 31 -14.20 -5.41 -29.26
CA GLU A 31 -15.44 -4.68 -29.18
C GLU A 31 -15.30 -3.41 -28.31
N PRO A 32 -15.95 -2.29 -28.69
CA PRO A 32 -15.78 -1.00 -28.00
C PRO A 32 -16.15 -0.99 -26.52
N HIS A 33 -17.01 -1.90 -26.07
CA HIS A 33 -17.46 -1.96 -24.67
C HIS A 33 -16.31 -2.27 -23.70
N TYR A 34 -15.31 -3.07 -24.09
CA TYR A 34 -14.19 -3.40 -23.19
C TYR A 34 -13.34 -2.17 -22.88
N LYS A 35 -13.05 -1.36 -23.90
CA LYS A 35 -12.41 -0.05 -23.72
C LYS A 35 -13.27 0.88 -22.89
N THR A 36 -14.58 0.90 -23.15
CA THR A 36 -15.52 1.79 -22.44
C THR A 36 -15.63 1.44 -20.96
N ILE A 37 -15.68 0.15 -20.61
CA ILE A 37 -15.65 -0.35 -19.22
C ILE A 37 -14.39 0.13 -18.51
N LEU A 38 -13.22 -0.07 -19.13
CA LEU A 38 -11.94 0.33 -18.55
C LEU A 38 -11.88 1.85 -18.33
N ASP A 39 -12.23 2.63 -19.34
CA ASP A 39 -12.21 4.10 -19.28
C ASP A 39 -13.16 4.65 -18.23
N TYR A 40 -14.38 4.11 -18.17
CA TYR A 40 -15.38 4.51 -17.20
C TYR A 40 -14.91 4.25 -15.77
N THR A 41 -14.34 3.07 -15.53
CA THR A 41 -13.82 2.67 -14.22
C THR A 41 -12.68 3.60 -13.77
N ILE A 42 -11.71 3.88 -14.67
CA ILE A 42 -10.60 4.80 -14.39
C ILE A 42 -11.13 6.20 -14.06
N ASN A 43 -11.98 6.76 -14.91
CA ASN A 43 -12.50 8.12 -14.76
C ASN A 43 -13.28 8.29 -13.45
N ASN A 44 -14.07 7.28 -13.07
CA ASN A 44 -14.87 7.31 -11.85
C ASN A 44 -13.96 7.34 -10.60
N LEU A 45 -12.95 6.47 -10.54
CA LEU A 45 -12.02 6.44 -9.42
C LEU A 45 -11.15 7.70 -9.32
N GLU A 46 -10.64 8.19 -10.46
CA GLU A 46 -9.86 9.45 -10.48
C GLU A 46 -10.70 10.64 -10.02
N SER A 47 -11.96 10.73 -10.48
CA SER A 47 -12.87 11.82 -10.09
C SER A 47 -13.26 11.80 -8.61
N ASN A 48 -13.14 10.63 -7.95
CA ASN A 48 -13.38 10.47 -6.51
C ASN A 48 -12.07 10.54 -5.68
N GLY A 49 -10.97 11.01 -6.25
CA GLY A 49 -9.73 11.23 -5.51
C GLY A 49 -8.90 9.95 -5.27
N LEU A 50 -9.23 8.84 -5.93
CA LEU A 50 -8.51 7.56 -5.86
C LEU A 50 -7.48 7.40 -7.00
N GLY A 51 -7.10 8.51 -7.63
CA GLY A 51 -6.10 8.58 -8.69
C GLY A 51 -4.66 8.51 -8.19
N LYS A 52 -3.71 9.03 -8.98
CA LYS A 52 -2.25 8.88 -8.76
C LYS A 52 -1.71 9.46 -7.45
N GLU A 53 -2.37 10.49 -6.93
CA GLU A 53 -1.94 11.15 -5.68
C GLU A 53 -2.41 10.40 -4.43
N TYR A 54 -3.26 9.39 -4.60
CA TYR A 54 -3.74 8.55 -3.50
C TYR A 54 -2.70 7.49 -3.11
N TYR A 55 -2.30 7.49 -1.84
CA TYR A 55 -1.25 6.61 -1.32
C TYR A 55 -1.73 5.23 -0.83
N GLY A 56 -3.01 4.90 -1.02
CA GLY A 56 -3.51 3.57 -0.71
C GLY A 56 -2.93 2.48 -1.62
N TYR A 57 -2.90 1.24 -1.13
CA TYR A 57 -2.52 0.09 -1.94
C TYR A 57 -3.55 -0.16 -3.05
N HIS A 58 -4.83 -0.02 -2.72
CA HIS A 58 -5.94 -0.21 -3.66
C HIS A 58 -6.23 1.10 -4.40
N ASN A 59 -5.23 1.58 -5.14
CA ASN A 59 -5.29 2.78 -5.97
C ASN A 59 -5.40 2.42 -7.46
N ILE A 60 -5.42 3.44 -8.32
CA ILE A 60 -5.56 3.25 -9.76
C ILE A 60 -4.43 2.41 -10.38
N ASP A 61 -3.22 2.41 -9.83
CA ASP A 61 -2.13 1.59 -10.35
C ASP A 61 -2.44 0.11 -10.12
N HIS A 62 -2.80 -0.27 -8.88
CA HIS A 62 -3.13 -1.67 -8.57
C HIS A 62 -4.33 -2.15 -9.38
N LEU A 63 -5.38 -1.32 -9.49
CA LEU A 63 -6.57 -1.62 -10.29
C LEU A 63 -6.23 -1.95 -11.75
N LEU A 64 -5.17 -1.36 -12.33
CA LEU A 64 -4.74 -1.63 -13.70
C LEU A 64 -3.72 -2.78 -13.79
N GLU A 65 -2.89 -2.98 -12.77
CA GLU A 65 -1.93 -4.09 -12.72
C GLU A 65 -2.63 -5.46 -12.75
N VAL A 66 -3.79 -5.59 -12.09
CA VAL A 66 -4.59 -6.83 -12.04
C VAL A 66 -5.16 -7.24 -13.41
N PRO A 67 -5.97 -6.43 -14.13
CA PRO A 67 -6.47 -6.77 -15.46
C PRO A 67 -5.35 -6.95 -16.49
N PHE A 68 -4.24 -6.20 -16.36
CA PHE A 68 -3.05 -6.43 -17.18
C PHE A 68 -2.48 -7.84 -16.99
N CYS A 69 -2.26 -8.26 -15.73
CA CYS A 69 -1.78 -9.60 -15.42
C CYS A 69 -2.81 -10.68 -15.81
N THR A 70 -4.11 -10.40 -15.65
CA THR A 70 -5.19 -11.28 -16.11
C THR A 70 -5.12 -11.58 -17.59
N LEU A 71 -4.90 -10.58 -18.44
CA LEU A 71 -4.78 -10.79 -19.89
C LEU A 71 -3.50 -11.52 -20.28
N LEU A 72 -2.40 -11.33 -19.54
CA LEU A 72 -1.16 -12.09 -19.74
C LEU A 72 -1.33 -13.57 -19.36
N VAL A 73 -1.94 -13.84 -18.22
CA VAL A 73 -2.20 -15.19 -17.72
C VAL A 73 -3.18 -15.89 -18.65
N GLY A 74 -4.29 -15.21 -18.92
CA GLY A 74 -5.34 -15.54 -19.89
C GLY A 74 -4.80 -15.96 -21.25
N GLY A 75 -4.09 -15.04 -21.89
CA GLY A 75 -3.59 -15.20 -23.25
C GLY A 75 -2.36 -16.08 -23.41
N SER A 76 -1.87 -16.70 -22.32
CA SER A 76 -0.68 -17.55 -22.37
C SER A 76 -0.96 -18.94 -22.99
N ASN A 77 -2.23 -19.36 -23.03
CA ASN A 77 -2.66 -20.72 -23.37
C ASN A 77 -2.04 -21.83 -22.49
N LYS A 78 -1.48 -21.47 -21.33
CA LYS A 78 -0.87 -22.44 -20.39
C LYS A 78 -1.81 -22.83 -19.25
N ILE A 79 -2.92 -22.12 -19.07
CA ILE A 79 -3.95 -22.46 -18.10
C ILE A 79 -4.85 -23.55 -18.72
N PRO A 80 -4.92 -24.76 -18.11
CA PRO A 80 -5.73 -25.84 -18.65
C PRO A 80 -7.22 -25.49 -18.58
N ASN A 81 -7.99 -25.94 -19.58
CA ASN A 81 -9.46 -25.84 -19.61
C ASN A 81 -10.05 -24.43 -19.52
N MET A 82 -9.25 -23.38 -19.71
CA MET A 82 -9.74 -22.00 -19.76
C MET A 82 -10.21 -21.69 -21.18
N SER A 83 -11.50 -21.41 -21.31
CA SER A 83 -12.11 -20.99 -22.56
C SER A 83 -11.98 -19.48 -22.77
N GLN A 84 -12.30 -19.03 -23.98
CA GLN A 84 -12.35 -17.60 -24.27
C GLN A 84 -13.43 -16.87 -23.48
N ASP A 85 -14.55 -17.55 -23.21
CA ASP A 85 -15.64 -17.02 -22.40
C ASP A 85 -15.22 -16.87 -20.92
N ASP A 86 -14.43 -17.81 -20.40
CA ASP A 86 -13.85 -17.70 -19.06
C ASP A 86 -12.93 -16.47 -18.96
N LEU A 87 -12.09 -16.24 -19.98
CA LEU A 87 -11.22 -15.07 -19.99
C LEU A 87 -12.00 -13.75 -20.06
N LYS A 88 -13.17 -13.72 -20.73
CA LYS A 88 -14.05 -12.54 -20.71
C LYS A 88 -14.53 -12.24 -19.29
N HIS A 89 -15.09 -13.23 -18.61
CA HIS A 89 -15.55 -13.08 -17.23
C HIS A 89 -14.40 -12.67 -16.30
N LEU A 90 -13.25 -13.32 -16.44
CA LEU A 90 -12.06 -13.03 -15.62
C LEU A 90 -11.55 -11.60 -15.86
N PHE A 91 -11.49 -11.14 -17.11
CA PHE A 91 -11.02 -9.79 -17.44
C PHE A 91 -11.96 -8.71 -16.92
N VAL A 92 -13.27 -8.87 -17.11
CA VAL A 92 -14.26 -7.90 -16.60
C VAL A 92 -14.26 -7.89 -15.06
N SER A 93 -14.22 -9.05 -14.40
CA SER A 93 -14.07 -9.13 -12.94
C SER A 93 -12.77 -8.50 -12.46
N ALA A 94 -11.66 -8.66 -13.19
CA ALA A 94 -10.39 -8.03 -12.84
C ALA A 94 -10.43 -6.50 -12.95
N ILE A 95 -11.22 -5.92 -13.86
CA ILE A 95 -11.41 -4.46 -13.89
C ILE A 95 -12.21 -3.98 -12.68
N PHE A 96 -13.16 -4.77 -12.20
CA PHE A 96 -14.08 -4.37 -11.14
C PHE A 96 -13.73 -4.83 -9.73
N HIS A 97 -12.72 -5.68 -9.53
CA HIS A 97 -12.45 -6.34 -8.25
C HIS A 97 -12.36 -5.37 -7.05
N ASP A 98 -11.85 -4.17 -7.29
CA ASP A 98 -11.68 -3.11 -6.31
C ASP A 98 -12.50 -1.84 -6.63
N PHE A 99 -13.56 -1.95 -7.45
CA PHE A 99 -14.37 -0.81 -7.85
C PHE A 99 -15.26 -0.28 -6.70
N GLU A 100 -14.67 0.56 -5.84
CA GLU A 100 -15.34 1.23 -4.72
C GLU A 100 -14.96 2.73 -4.69
N PRO A 101 -15.57 3.55 -5.55
CA PRO A 101 -15.23 4.98 -5.66
C PRO A 101 -15.50 5.79 -4.39
N ASP A 102 -16.40 5.34 -3.53
CA ASP A 102 -16.81 5.98 -2.29
C ASP A 102 -16.18 5.35 -1.03
N LYS A 103 -15.08 4.60 -1.17
CA LYS A 103 -14.50 3.82 -0.08
C LYS A 103 -14.09 4.67 1.13
N SER A 104 -14.51 4.24 2.32
CA SER A 104 -14.12 4.86 3.60
C SER A 104 -12.81 4.31 4.18
N THR A 105 -12.35 3.17 3.68
CA THR A 105 -11.10 2.50 4.07
C THR A 105 -10.31 2.11 2.84
N ASP A 106 -8.97 2.01 2.95
CA ASP A 106 -8.17 1.71 1.76
C ASP A 106 -8.47 0.32 1.20
N LYS A 107 -8.53 -0.69 2.07
CA LYS A 107 -9.00 -2.02 1.65
C LYS A 107 -10.48 -1.93 1.24
N PRO A 108 -10.81 -2.29 -0.01
CA PRO A 108 -12.19 -2.30 -0.46
C PRO A 108 -12.97 -3.41 0.23
N ASN A 109 -14.26 -3.21 0.35
CA ASN A 109 -15.21 -4.20 0.85
C ASN A 109 -15.94 -4.80 -0.34
N GLU A 110 -15.90 -6.11 -0.50
CA GLU A 110 -16.49 -6.80 -1.63
C GLU A 110 -18.00 -6.52 -1.73
N GLU A 111 -18.73 -6.40 -0.61
CA GLU A 111 -20.15 -6.03 -0.63
C GLU A 111 -20.38 -4.60 -1.16
N ASN A 112 -19.49 -3.66 -0.83
CA ASN A 112 -19.56 -2.29 -1.35
C ASN A 112 -19.22 -2.24 -2.84
N VAL A 113 -18.19 -2.97 -3.28
CA VAL A 113 -17.85 -3.12 -4.71
C VAL A 113 -19.09 -3.61 -5.47
N LEU A 114 -19.70 -4.71 -5.00
CA LEU A 114 -20.87 -5.28 -5.67
C LEU A 114 -22.08 -4.36 -5.62
N ARG A 115 -22.29 -3.64 -4.52
CA ARG A 115 -23.34 -2.62 -4.41
C ARG A 115 -23.15 -1.53 -5.45
N ASN A 116 -21.93 -1.02 -5.62
CA ASN A 116 -21.61 0.02 -6.61
C ASN A 116 -21.87 -0.48 -8.03
N LEU A 117 -21.45 -1.69 -8.37
CA LEU A 117 -21.78 -2.32 -9.66
C LEU A 117 -23.29 -2.52 -9.85
N GLN A 118 -24.02 -2.81 -8.77
CA GLN A 118 -25.46 -3.07 -8.84
C GLN A 118 -26.30 -1.79 -8.97
N ILE A 119 -25.84 -0.63 -8.49
CA ILE A 119 -26.61 0.62 -8.62
C ILE A 119 -26.25 1.41 -9.89
N ASP A 120 -25.05 1.19 -10.44
CA ASP A 120 -24.59 1.88 -11.64
C ASP A 120 -25.22 1.28 -12.91
N THR A 121 -26.16 2.01 -13.51
CA THR A 121 -26.88 1.57 -14.71
C THR A 121 -25.97 1.50 -15.93
N ILE A 122 -24.96 2.37 -16.03
CA ILE A 122 -24.03 2.39 -17.16
C ILE A 122 -23.17 1.14 -17.11
N LEU A 123 -22.62 0.79 -15.94
CA LEU A 123 -21.84 -0.43 -15.78
C LEU A 123 -22.65 -1.69 -16.06
N LYS A 124 -23.92 -1.73 -15.64
CA LYS A 124 -24.81 -2.86 -15.95
C LYS A 124 -25.04 -3.05 -17.45
N GLU A 125 -25.28 -1.96 -18.18
CA GLU A 125 -25.43 -2.00 -19.64
C GLU A 125 -24.14 -2.46 -20.30
N LEU A 126 -22.99 -1.94 -19.87
CA LEU A 126 -21.69 -2.34 -20.40
C LEU A 126 -21.35 -3.82 -20.13
N ILE A 127 -21.69 -4.33 -18.94
CA ILE A 127 -21.54 -5.75 -18.58
C ILE A 127 -22.40 -6.64 -19.49
N LEU A 128 -23.65 -6.23 -19.73
CA LEU A 128 -24.55 -6.92 -20.64
C LEU A 128 -24.02 -6.92 -22.08
N ASP A 129 -23.55 -5.77 -22.57
CA ASP A 129 -22.97 -5.62 -23.92
C ASP A 129 -21.69 -6.44 -24.09
N ALA A 130 -20.92 -6.62 -23.01
CA ALA A 130 -19.73 -7.48 -22.98
C ALA A 130 -20.06 -8.98 -23.02
N GLY A 131 -21.34 -9.35 -22.92
CA GLY A 131 -21.81 -10.72 -22.99
C GLY A 131 -21.36 -11.59 -21.81
N VAL A 132 -21.13 -10.98 -20.66
CA VAL A 132 -20.71 -11.66 -19.42
C VAL A 132 -21.86 -11.71 -18.42
N ASP A 133 -21.97 -12.84 -17.70
CA ASP A 133 -22.98 -13.04 -16.68
C ASP A 133 -22.60 -12.28 -15.40
N PHE A 134 -23.47 -11.35 -14.99
CA PHE A 134 -23.22 -10.50 -13.82
C PHE A 134 -23.14 -11.30 -12.51
N GLU A 135 -23.89 -12.39 -12.37
CA GLU A 135 -23.81 -13.24 -11.18
C GLU A 135 -22.46 -13.97 -11.12
N ILE A 136 -21.91 -14.38 -12.26
CA ILE A 136 -20.55 -14.94 -12.32
C ILE A 136 -19.52 -13.88 -11.94
N ILE A 137 -19.64 -12.63 -12.41
CA ILE A 137 -18.74 -11.54 -12.00
C ILE A 137 -18.74 -11.38 -10.49
N LYS A 138 -19.92 -11.37 -9.86
CA LYS A 138 -20.06 -11.29 -8.41
C LYS A 138 -19.39 -12.47 -7.69
N ALA A 139 -19.56 -13.68 -8.19
CA ALA A 139 -18.91 -14.87 -7.63
C ALA A 139 -17.37 -14.78 -7.71
N LEU A 140 -16.82 -14.31 -8.84
CA LEU A 140 -15.38 -14.13 -9.01
C LEU A 140 -14.81 -13.06 -8.07
N ILE A 141 -15.51 -11.93 -7.89
CA ILE A 141 -15.12 -10.87 -6.95
C ILE A 141 -15.20 -11.38 -5.51
N HIS A 142 -16.28 -12.04 -5.09
CA HIS A 142 -16.33 -12.63 -3.75
C HIS A 142 -15.19 -13.62 -3.49
N ARG A 143 -14.71 -14.31 -4.53
CA ARG A 143 -13.62 -15.27 -4.39
C ARG A 143 -12.24 -14.61 -4.18
N THR A 144 -12.10 -13.29 -4.43
CA THR A 144 -10.87 -12.55 -4.12
C THR A 144 -10.71 -12.23 -2.63
N THR A 145 -11.75 -12.45 -1.81
CA THR A 145 -11.70 -12.23 -0.37
C THR A 145 -10.46 -12.83 0.28
N TYR A 146 -9.71 -12.00 0.99
CA TYR A 146 -8.48 -12.37 1.65
C TYR A 146 -8.44 -11.85 3.11
N PRO A 147 -8.00 -12.68 4.09
CA PRO A 147 -7.58 -14.08 3.92
C PRO A 147 -8.78 -15.03 3.67
N TRP A 148 -8.59 -16.04 2.81
CA TRP A 148 -9.59 -17.05 2.49
C TRP A 148 -9.70 -18.12 3.62
N THR A 149 -10.00 -17.67 4.83
CA THR A 149 -10.11 -18.54 6.03
C THR A 149 -11.21 -18.07 6.99
N GLY A 150 -11.61 -18.94 7.92
CA GLY A 150 -12.53 -18.63 9.01
C GLY A 150 -13.89 -18.10 8.55
N GLN A 151 -14.44 -17.13 9.30
CA GLN A 151 -15.77 -16.57 9.02
C GLN A 151 -15.83 -15.82 7.68
N LEU A 152 -14.73 -15.16 7.27
CA LEU A 152 -14.67 -14.45 5.99
C LEU A 152 -14.89 -15.41 4.82
N LYS A 153 -14.20 -16.56 4.85
CA LYS A 153 -14.39 -17.63 3.86
C LYS A 153 -15.83 -18.12 3.83
N HIS A 154 -16.41 -18.45 4.98
CA HIS A 154 -17.78 -18.97 5.04
C HIS A 154 -18.80 -17.97 4.45
N ASN A 155 -18.69 -16.69 4.81
CA ASN A 155 -19.56 -15.65 4.28
C ASN A 155 -19.40 -15.51 2.75
N ALA A 156 -18.17 -15.56 2.24
CA ALA A 156 -17.90 -15.48 0.82
C ALA A 156 -18.44 -16.72 0.07
N GLU A 157 -18.26 -17.93 0.60
CA GLU A 157 -18.81 -19.17 0.03
C GLU A 157 -20.34 -19.13 -0.04
N ASP A 158 -21.01 -18.67 1.01
CA ASP A 158 -22.47 -18.49 1.02
C ASP A 158 -22.95 -17.47 -0.03
N ALA A 159 -22.20 -16.37 -0.20
CA ALA A 159 -22.51 -15.36 -1.21
C ALA A 159 -22.27 -15.86 -2.64
N ILE A 160 -21.17 -16.59 -2.85
CA ILE A 160 -20.85 -17.24 -4.12
C ILE A 160 -21.93 -18.25 -4.51
N GLN A 161 -22.40 -19.08 -3.56
CA GLN A 161 -23.44 -20.06 -3.85
C GLN A 161 -24.74 -19.40 -4.31
N LYS A 162 -25.13 -18.28 -3.69
CA LYS A 162 -26.31 -17.49 -4.11
C LYS A 162 -26.16 -16.98 -5.54
N CYS A 163 -24.97 -16.50 -5.91
CA CYS A 163 -24.68 -16.08 -7.28
C CYS A 163 -24.80 -17.26 -8.25
N PHE A 164 -24.25 -18.42 -7.87
CA PHE A 164 -24.34 -19.62 -8.70
C PHE A 164 -25.75 -20.15 -8.89
N ASP A 165 -26.63 -19.99 -7.91
CA ASP A 165 -28.04 -20.37 -8.00
C ASP A 165 -28.87 -19.37 -8.81
N ALA A 166 -28.38 -18.13 -8.97
CA ALA A 166 -29.02 -17.06 -9.72
C ALA A 166 -28.60 -17.02 -11.21
N SER A 167 -27.40 -17.51 -11.57
CA SER A 167 -26.95 -17.59 -12.96
C SER A 167 -27.51 -18.81 -13.70
N GLU A 168 -28.07 -18.61 -14.89
CA GLU A 168 -28.52 -19.70 -15.78
C GLU A 168 -27.35 -20.59 -16.27
N ILE A 169 -26.11 -20.08 -16.23
CA ILE A 169 -24.90 -20.81 -16.62
C ILE A 169 -24.52 -21.84 -15.55
N THR A 170 -24.70 -21.53 -14.27
CA THR A 170 -24.22 -22.37 -13.15
C THR A 170 -25.34 -23.04 -12.34
N LYS A 171 -26.57 -22.55 -12.42
CA LYS A 171 -27.70 -23.08 -11.65
C LYS A 171 -27.95 -24.55 -11.95
N GLY A 172 -27.93 -25.36 -10.90
CA GLY A 172 -28.12 -26.81 -11.00
C GLY A 172 -26.99 -27.54 -11.76
N LYS A 173 -25.83 -26.91 -11.98
CA LYS A 173 -24.69 -27.47 -12.72
C LYS A 173 -23.42 -27.44 -11.86
N PRO A 174 -23.22 -28.43 -10.97
CA PRO A 174 -22.09 -28.45 -10.04
C PRO A 174 -20.72 -28.32 -10.73
N GLU A 175 -20.52 -28.96 -11.87
CA GLU A 175 -19.26 -28.86 -12.65
C GLU A 175 -18.93 -27.42 -13.08
N LYS A 176 -19.97 -26.62 -13.42
CA LYS A 176 -19.79 -25.20 -13.75
C LYS A 176 -19.52 -24.37 -12.51
N GLN A 177 -20.16 -24.67 -11.38
CA GLN A 177 -19.90 -23.99 -10.11
C GLN A 177 -18.45 -24.22 -9.64
N GLU A 178 -17.97 -25.45 -9.71
CA GLU A 178 -16.58 -25.79 -9.39
C GLU A 178 -15.59 -25.07 -10.31
N HIS A 179 -15.88 -25.02 -11.62
CA HIS A 179 -15.06 -24.32 -12.61
C HIS A 179 -14.96 -22.81 -12.33
N TYR A 180 -16.06 -22.11 -12.07
CA TYR A 180 -16.00 -20.68 -11.77
C TYR A 180 -15.44 -20.38 -10.38
N MET A 181 -15.59 -21.30 -9.41
CA MET A 181 -14.89 -21.21 -8.13
C MET A 181 -13.37 -21.29 -8.32
N TRP A 182 -12.91 -22.19 -9.19
CA TRP A 182 -11.50 -22.30 -9.57
C TRP A 182 -11.02 -21.06 -10.34
N LEU A 183 -11.81 -20.53 -11.27
CA LEU A 183 -11.49 -19.30 -12.00
C LEU A 183 -11.37 -18.09 -11.06
N GLY A 184 -12.23 -17.99 -10.05
CA GLY A 184 -12.14 -16.96 -9.01
C GLY A 184 -10.89 -17.11 -8.15
N TRP A 185 -10.41 -18.33 -7.93
CA TRP A 185 -9.15 -18.58 -7.23
C TRP A 185 -7.95 -18.10 -8.05
N ILE A 186 -7.97 -18.30 -9.37
CA ILE A 186 -6.97 -17.71 -10.28
C ILE A 186 -6.98 -16.19 -10.15
N LEU A 187 -8.16 -15.55 -10.17
CA LEU A 187 -8.26 -14.09 -9.99
C LEU A 187 -7.65 -13.63 -8.66
N SER A 188 -7.98 -14.30 -7.56
CA SER A 188 -7.44 -14.01 -6.22
C SER A 188 -5.91 -14.09 -6.16
N ILE A 189 -5.30 -15.02 -6.91
CA ILE A 189 -3.83 -15.14 -6.98
C ILE A 189 -3.24 -14.06 -7.87
N ILE A 190 -3.88 -13.73 -8.99
CA ILE A 190 -3.46 -12.64 -9.87
C ILE A 190 -3.47 -11.33 -9.09
N ASP A 191 -4.58 -10.99 -8.47
CA ASP A 191 -4.75 -9.80 -7.61
C ASP A 191 -3.58 -9.63 -6.64
N ARG A 192 -3.34 -10.66 -5.81
CA ARG A 192 -2.29 -10.68 -4.80
C ARG A 192 -0.85 -10.68 -5.32
N THR A 193 -0.63 -11.06 -6.58
CA THR A 193 0.71 -11.19 -7.19
C THR A 193 1.07 -10.00 -8.05
N SER A 194 0.09 -9.35 -8.69
CA SER A 194 0.26 -8.37 -9.76
C SER A 194 1.27 -7.28 -9.40
N SER A 195 1.06 -6.60 -8.27
CA SER A 195 1.92 -5.48 -7.87
C SER A 195 3.37 -5.88 -7.57
N TYR A 196 3.61 -7.16 -7.24
CA TYR A 196 4.94 -7.70 -6.91
C TYR A 196 5.71 -8.27 -8.11
N VAL A 197 5.06 -8.42 -9.27
CA VAL A 197 5.70 -8.85 -10.52
C VAL A 197 6.06 -7.67 -11.44
N MET A 198 5.42 -6.51 -11.25
CA MET A 198 5.49 -5.37 -12.17
C MET A 198 6.76 -4.51 -12.06
N GLY A 199 7.61 -4.72 -11.06
CA GLY A 199 8.80 -3.93 -10.86
C GLY A 199 9.88 -4.63 -10.04
N ASP A 200 10.95 -3.88 -9.77
CA ASP A 200 12.03 -4.36 -8.92
C ASP A 200 11.63 -4.36 -7.43
N PHE A 201 12.60 -4.68 -6.58
CA PHE A 201 12.37 -4.71 -5.14
C PHE A 201 11.98 -3.35 -4.53
N SER A 202 12.36 -2.23 -5.15
CA SER A 202 11.97 -0.92 -4.66
C SER A 202 10.46 -0.73 -4.78
N LYS A 203 9.87 -1.10 -5.94
CA LYS A 203 8.41 -1.15 -6.12
C LYS A 203 7.77 -2.13 -5.15
N ALA A 204 8.31 -3.35 -5.00
CA ALA A 204 7.76 -4.34 -4.07
C ALA A 204 7.75 -3.87 -2.60
N MET A 205 8.83 -3.24 -2.14
CA MET A 205 8.92 -2.64 -0.80
C MET A 205 7.91 -1.50 -0.63
N HIS A 206 7.74 -0.67 -1.65
CA HIS A 206 6.74 0.40 -1.64
C HIS A 206 5.32 -0.15 -1.54
N VAL A 207 4.99 -1.19 -2.34
CA VAL A 207 3.71 -1.91 -2.28
C VAL A 207 3.47 -2.50 -0.90
N ALA A 208 4.47 -3.17 -0.31
CA ALA A 208 4.35 -3.74 1.04
C ALA A 208 4.08 -2.66 2.10
N LYS A 209 4.67 -1.47 1.97
CA LYS A 209 4.38 -0.32 2.85
C LYS A 209 2.95 0.19 2.68
N MET A 210 2.44 0.28 1.46
CA MET A 210 1.04 0.67 1.20
C MET A 210 0.07 -0.37 1.76
N ASN A 211 0.32 -1.66 1.55
CA ASN A 211 -0.55 -2.71 2.07
C ASN A 211 -0.49 -2.79 3.61
N SER A 212 0.71 -2.65 4.19
CA SER A 212 0.89 -2.52 5.64
C SER A 212 0.08 -1.34 6.20
N HIS A 213 -0.01 -0.24 5.46
CA HIS A 213 -0.81 0.93 5.83
C HIS A 213 -2.32 0.63 5.72
N ALA A 214 -2.77 0.06 4.60
CA ALA A 214 -4.16 -0.35 4.37
C ALA A 214 -4.73 -1.21 5.49
N LEU A 215 -3.88 -2.12 6.01
CA LEU A 215 -4.23 -3.08 7.05
C LEU A 215 -3.94 -2.58 8.48
N GLY A 216 -3.49 -1.33 8.65
CA GLY A 216 -3.19 -0.75 9.96
C GLY A 216 -2.03 -1.44 10.70
N TRP A 217 -1.10 -2.06 9.97
CA TRP A 217 0.04 -2.76 10.57
C TRP A 217 1.06 -1.74 11.11
N HIS A 218 1.54 -1.99 12.33
CA HIS A 218 2.65 -1.22 12.87
C HIS A 218 3.95 -1.52 12.06
N PRO A 219 4.82 -0.53 11.79
CA PRO A 219 6.02 -0.73 10.95
C PRO A 219 6.95 -1.87 11.37
N ASN A 220 6.97 -2.24 12.65
CA ASN A 220 7.81 -3.31 13.20
C ASN A 220 7.41 -4.74 12.77
N VAL A 221 6.22 -4.93 12.21
CA VAL A 221 5.77 -6.25 11.73
C VAL A 221 5.70 -6.32 10.21
N LEU A 222 6.04 -5.24 9.50
CA LEU A 222 5.93 -5.15 8.05
C LEU A 222 6.67 -6.30 7.37
N ILE A 223 7.98 -6.45 7.62
CA ILE A 223 8.81 -7.46 6.97
C ILE A 223 8.35 -8.88 7.35
N GLN A 224 8.11 -9.13 8.64
CA GLN A 224 7.61 -10.41 9.11
C GLN A 224 6.32 -10.82 8.38
N ARG A 225 5.33 -9.92 8.33
CA ARG A 225 4.04 -10.20 7.71
C ARG A 225 4.14 -10.29 6.19
N SER A 226 5.01 -9.50 5.54
CA SER A 226 5.31 -9.66 4.12
C SER A 226 5.90 -11.04 3.82
N VAL A 227 6.82 -11.56 4.63
CA VAL A 227 7.33 -12.93 4.47
C VAL A 227 6.20 -13.95 4.64
N THR A 228 5.39 -13.83 5.70
CA THR A 228 4.24 -14.74 5.90
C THR A 228 3.28 -14.71 4.71
N TYR A 229 2.97 -13.53 4.18
CA TYR A 229 2.13 -13.36 2.99
C TYR A 229 2.66 -14.14 1.78
N PHE A 230 3.96 -14.03 1.47
CA PHE A 230 4.56 -14.79 0.38
C PHE A 230 4.63 -16.29 0.67
N GLU A 231 4.92 -16.68 1.91
CA GLU A 231 4.96 -18.09 2.30
C GLU A 231 3.61 -18.77 2.18
N GLU A 232 2.52 -18.10 2.60
CA GLU A 232 1.16 -18.61 2.43
C GLU A 232 0.87 -18.87 0.95
N MET A 233 1.18 -17.92 0.08
CA MET A 233 0.93 -18.06 -1.35
C MET A 233 1.80 -19.16 -2.00
N ILE A 234 3.07 -19.26 -1.63
CA ILE A 234 4.02 -20.21 -2.25
C ILE A 234 3.87 -21.63 -1.70
N LYS A 235 3.46 -21.80 -0.43
CA LYS A 235 3.33 -23.12 0.20
C LYS A 235 1.90 -23.63 0.19
N ASN A 236 0.94 -22.81 0.64
CA ASN A 236 -0.45 -23.25 0.82
C ASN A 236 -1.26 -23.19 -0.47
N GLU A 237 -0.91 -22.28 -1.39
CA GLU A 237 -1.57 -22.10 -2.69
C GLU A 237 -0.62 -22.39 -3.86
N SER A 238 0.39 -23.25 -3.61
CA SER A 238 1.52 -23.51 -4.50
C SER A 238 1.14 -23.89 -5.93
N GLU A 239 0.07 -24.68 -6.10
CA GLU A 239 -0.41 -25.14 -7.40
C GLU A 239 -0.91 -23.98 -8.26
N ILE A 240 -1.90 -23.21 -7.76
CA ILE A 240 -2.48 -22.09 -8.51
C ILE A 240 -1.46 -20.95 -8.65
N HIS A 241 -0.69 -20.66 -7.60
CA HIS A 241 0.40 -19.68 -7.67
C HIS A 241 1.44 -20.06 -8.73
N GLY A 242 1.90 -21.32 -8.75
CA GLY A 242 2.85 -21.80 -9.74
C GLY A 242 2.29 -21.71 -11.16
N MET A 243 1.02 -22.07 -11.33
CA MET A 243 0.31 -21.98 -12.60
C MET A 243 0.24 -20.52 -13.11
N VAL A 244 -0.21 -19.58 -12.28
CA VAL A 244 -0.29 -18.14 -12.63
C VAL A 244 1.10 -17.59 -12.96
N LEU A 245 2.09 -17.81 -12.08
CA LEU A 245 3.43 -17.26 -12.25
C LEU A 245 4.10 -17.76 -13.54
N ASN A 246 3.91 -19.03 -13.90
CA ASN A 246 4.47 -19.63 -15.12
C ASN A 246 3.85 -19.08 -16.42
N CYS A 247 2.71 -18.42 -16.34
CA CYS A 247 2.08 -17.75 -17.48
C CYS A 247 2.70 -16.39 -17.77
N LEU A 248 3.27 -15.74 -16.75
CA LEU A 248 3.86 -14.40 -16.89
C LEU A 248 5.21 -14.42 -17.64
N PRO A 249 5.62 -13.29 -18.23
CA PRO A 249 6.96 -13.13 -18.81
C PRO A 249 8.10 -13.44 -17.82
N ASN A 250 9.22 -13.97 -18.33
CA ASN A 250 10.37 -14.37 -17.50
C ASN A 250 10.90 -13.25 -16.57
N GLU A 251 10.85 -12.00 -17.01
CA GLU A 251 11.27 -10.85 -16.20
C GLU A 251 10.34 -10.65 -15.00
N MET A 252 9.03 -10.73 -15.20
CA MET A 252 8.02 -10.63 -14.13
C MET A 252 8.16 -11.77 -13.13
N GLN A 253 8.42 -12.99 -13.61
CA GLN A 253 8.72 -14.13 -12.73
C GLN A 253 10.00 -13.91 -11.91
N LYS A 254 11.05 -13.35 -12.53
CA LYS A 254 12.31 -13.02 -11.85
C LYS A 254 12.08 -11.93 -10.80
N ASN A 255 11.28 -10.91 -11.09
CA ASN A 255 10.93 -9.86 -10.15
C ASN A 255 10.30 -10.44 -8.89
N PHE A 256 9.29 -11.29 -9.04
CA PHE A 256 8.64 -11.94 -7.91
C PHE A 256 9.60 -12.77 -7.07
N LYS A 257 10.40 -13.65 -7.70
CA LYS A 257 11.41 -14.47 -7.00
C LYS A 257 12.42 -13.62 -6.24
N THR A 258 12.89 -12.54 -6.87
CA THR A 258 13.82 -11.57 -6.25
C THR A 258 13.18 -10.89 -5.05
N THR A 259 11.90 -10.53 -5.15
CA THR A 259 11.13 -9.91 -4.07
C THR A 259 11.04 -10.83 -2.85
N VAL A 260 10.62 -12.08 -3.05
CA VAL A 260 10.53 -13.09 -1.97
C VAL A 260 11.88 -13.29 -1.29
N GLN A 261 12.95 -13.41 -2.08
CA GLN A 261 14.31 -13.58 -1.57
C GLN A 261 14.72 -12.39 -0.69
N LYS A 262 14.55 -11.16 -1.18
CA LYS A 262 14.97 -9.97 -0.44
C LYS A 262 14.16 -9.71 0.82
N PHE A 263 12.86 -9.99 0.84
CA PHE A 263 12.08 -9.94 2.08
C PHE A 263 12.56 -10.98 3.10
N THR A 264 12.96 -12.18 2.64
CA THR A 264 13.56 -13.20 3.50
C THR A 264 14.91 -12.74 4.07
N GLU A 265 15.75 -12.11 3.25
CA GLU A 265 17.03 -11.53 3.70
C GLU A 265 16.81 -10.45 4.76
N LEU A 266 15.89 -9.50 4.53
CA LEU A 266 15.53 -8.48 5.51
C LEU A 266 14.98 -9.09 6.80
N ARG A 267 14.21 -10.19 6.71
CA ARG A 267 13.71 -10.87 7.89
C ARG A 267 14.82 -11.51 8.72
N ASN A 268 15.82 -12.08 8.06
CA ASN A 268 16.99 -12.62 8.75
C ASN A 268 17.80 -11.52 9.43
N GLU A 269 17.96 -10.37 8.77
CA GLU A 269 18.60 -9.19 9.35
C GLU A 269 17.84 -8.68 10.59
N GLU A 270 16.51 -8.58 10.52
CA GLU A 270 15.65 -8.24 11.66
C GLU A 270 15.89 -9.14 12.89
N ILE A 271 15.95 -10.46 12.65
CA ILE A 271 16.19 -11.45 13.70
C ILE A 271 17.59 -11.28 14.30
N GLN A 272 18.60 -11.06 13.46
CA GLN A 272 19.98 -10.82 13.92
C GLN A 272 20.10 -9.55 14.76
N ILE A 273 19.50 -8.43 14.30
CA ILE A 273 19.47 -7.17 15.05
C ILE A 273 18.79 -7.40 16.40
N LYS A 274 17.61 -8.02 16.42
CA LYS A 274 16.87 -8.30 17.66
C LYS A 274 17.71 -9.12 18.65
N ASN A 275 18.33 -10.21 18.20
CA ASN A 275 19.20 -11.04 19.04
C ASN A 275 20.39 -10.25 19.60
N ASN A 276 20.96 -9.33 18.81
CA ASN A 276 22.06 -8.49 19.28
C ASN A 276 21.63 -7.51 20.36
N PHE A 277 20.40 -6.98 20.32
CA PHE A 277 19.86 -6.16 21.41
C PHE A 277 19.54 -6.99 22.66
N GLU A 278 18.93 -8.16 22.51
CA GLU A 278 18.62 -9.07 23.63
C GLU A 278 19.88 -9.51 24.37
N ASN A 279 20.96 -9.79 23.63
CA ASN A 279 22.26 -10.15 24.17
C ASN A 279 23.10 -8.94 24.63
N LYS A 280 22.57 -7.72 24.54
CA LYS A 280 23.26 -6.46 24.89
C LYS A 280 24.55 -6.19 24.08
N ASN A 281 24.67 -6.79 22.90
CA ASN A 281 25.74 -6.54 21.93
C ASN A 281 25.54 -5.21 21.18
N LEU A 282 24.29 -4.77 21.07
CA LEU A 282 23.91 -3.46 20.55
C LEU A 282 23.13 -2.67 21.61
N LYS A 283 23.32 -1.36 21.61
CA LYS A 283 22.49 -0.42 22.37
C LYS A 283 22.20 0.83 21.55
N PHE A 284 21.06 1.46 21.81
CA PHE A 284 20.75 2.76 21.25
C PHE A 284 21.42 3.87 22.05
N THR A 285 21.94 4.86 21.32
CA THR A 285 22.44 6.12 21.87
C THR A 285 21.74 7.26 21.16
N VAL A 286 21.07 8.12 21.91
CA VAL A 286 20.38 9.30 21.39
C VAL A 286 21.33 10.48 21.42
N LYS A 287 21.39 11.25 20.34
CA LYS A 287 22.21 12.47 20.25
C LYS A 287 21.37 13.64 19.76
N MET A 288 21.30 14.69 20.57
CA MET A 288 20.70 15.97 20.18
C MET A 288 21.70 16.73 19.31
N GLU A 289 21.35 16.99 18.05
CA GLU A 289 22.25 17.59 17.08
C GLU A 289 22.12 19.12 17.10
N LEU A 290 23.20 19.80 17.46
CA LEU A 290 23.21 21.26 17.53
C LEU A 290 23.22 21.89 16.12
N SER A 291 22.35 22.87 15.89
CA SER A 291 22.20 23.55 14.58
C SER A 291 23.47 24.29 14.13
N LYS A 292 24.36 24.64 15.06
CA LYS A 292 25.64 25.33 14.78
C LYS A 292 26.76 24.39 14.33
N THR A 293 26.58 23.08 14.43
CA THR A 293 27.59 22.11 14.03
C THR A 293 27.54 21.94 12.52
N LYS A 294 28.68 22.15 11.83
CA LYS A 294 28.78 21.94 10.39
C LYS A 294 28.49 20.47 10.07
N LYS A 295 27.33 20.21 9.46
CA LYS A 295 26.93 18.88 9.01
C LYS A 295 27.72 18.55 7.75
N ASN A 296 28.52 17.50 7.78
CA ASN A 296 29.26 17.07 6.61
C ASN A 296 28.32 16.37 5.60
N HIS A 297 28.84 16.14 4.39
CA HIS A 297 28.06 15.52 3.31
C HIS A 297 27.63 14.09 3.66
N GLU A 298 28.47 13.33 4.36
CA GLU A 298 28.19 11.95 4.77
C GLU A 298 27.01 11.87 5.75
N PHE A 299 26.99 12.73 6.76
CA PHE A 299 25.91 12.86 7.74
C PHE A 299 24.59 13.18 7.04
N THR A 300 24.63 14.17 6.16
CA THR A 300 23.48 14.67 5.41
C THR A 300 22.90 13.59 4.49
N ASN A 301 23.76 12.89 3.74
CA ASN A 301 23.36 11.75 2.92
C ASN A 301 22.76 10.62 3.75
N THR A 302 23.37 10.29 4.89
CA THR A 302 22.87 9.22 5.76
C THR A 302 21.45 9.51 6.24
N LEU A 303 21.16 10.75 6.65
CA LEU A 303 19.80 11.13 7.05
C LEU A 303 18.83 11.12 5.86
N HIS A 304 19.29 11.55 4.69
CA HIS A 304 18.47 11.52 3.48
C HIS A 304 18.12 10.09 3.06
N ASP A 305 19.06 9.14 3.14
CA ASP A 305 18.80 7.74 2.83
C ASP A 305 17.74 7.14 3.77
N ILE A 306 17.86 7.43 5.07
CA ILE A 306 16.86 7.02 6.08
C ILE A 306 15.50 7.69 5.83
N TYR A 307 15.51 8.97 5.45
CA TYR A 307 14.31 9.72 5.09
C TYR A 307 13.59 9.10 3.88
N LEU A 308 14.33 8.68 2.85
CA LEU A 308 13.78 7.99 1.69
C LEU A 308 13.21 6.61 2.02
N GLU A 309 13.50 6.03 3.19
CA GLU A 309 12.80 4.83 3.67
C GLU A 309 11.38 5.12 4.16
N LEU A 310 11.01 6.37 4.47
CA LEU A 310 9.64 6.69 4.84
C LEU A 310 8.67 6.48 3.65
N PRO A 311 7.40 6.14 3.93
CA PRO A 311 6.31 6.30 2.97
C PRO A 311 6.25 7.72 2.37
N ARG A 312 5.91 7.87 1.09
CA ARG A 312 5.93 9.18 0.40
C ARG A 312 5.13 10.28 1.11
N PRO A 313 3.89 10.08 1.58
CA PRO A 313 3.14 11.13 2.27
C PRO A 313 3.72 11.52 3.63
N LEU A 314 4.64 10.73 4.16
CA LEU A 314 5.37 11.04 5.39
C LEU A 314 6.70 11.76 5.13
N ARG A 315 7.05 11.99 3.86
CA ARG A 315 8.26 12.70 3.41
C ARG A 315 7.98 14.20 3.26
N PHE A 316 7.95 14.91 4.38
CA PHE A 316 7.74 16.36 4.40
C PHE A 316 8.94 17.12 3.82
N ASN A 317 8.65 18.13 2.98
CA ASN A 317 9.66 19.01 2.38
C ASN A 317 10.72 18.25 1.55
N GLU A 318 10.32 17.23 0.77
CA GLU A 318 11.27 16.37 0.01
C GLU A 318 12.28 17.14 -0.83
N THR A 319 11.87 18.25 -1.48
CA THR A 319 12.76 19.08 -2.29
C THR A 319 13.76 19.92 -1.48
N SER A 320 13.46 20.22 -0.23
CA SER A 320 14.27 21.09 0.65
C SER A 320 14.71 20.38 1.94
N PHE A 321 14.59 19.05 2.01
CA PHE A 321 14.91 18.27 3.20
C PHE A 321 16.35 18.53 3.64
N ILE A 322 17.29 18.46 2.69
CA ILE A 322 18.71 18.69 2.93
C ILE A 322 18.97 20.09 3.50
N ASP A 323 18.37 21.12 2.89
CA ASP A 323 18.53 22.50 3.34
C ASP A 323 17.94 22.71 4.74
N SER A 324 16.80 22.08 5.01
CA SER A 324 16.13 22.15 6.33
C SER A 324 16.96 21.51 7.45
N LEU A 325 17.91 20.62 7.15
CA LEU A 325 18.84 20.13 8.17
C LEU A 325 19.75 21.25 8.69
N SER A 326 19.95 22.34 7.95
CA SER A 326 20.83 23.45 8.37
C SER A 326 20.06 24.63 8.98
N ASP A 327 18.73 24.58 9.04
CA ASP A 327 17.93 25.66 9.61
C ASP A 327 18.20 25.77 11.13
N PRO A 328 18.54 26.97 11.66
CA PRO A 328 18.78 27.16 13.09
C PRO A 328 17.57 26.85 13.97
N LYS A 329 16.35 26.88 13.43
CA LYS A 329 15.09 26.56 14.13
C LYS A 329 14.73 25.07 14.07
N THR A 330 15.48 24.27 13.31
CA THR A 330 15.24 22.83 13.26
C THR A 330 15.73 22.16 14.53
N ILE A 331 14.84 21.39 15.13
CA ILE A 331 15.14 20.42 16.17
C ILE A 331 15.50 19.12 15.48
N LEU A 332 16.71 18.60 15.73
CA LEU A 332 17.17 17.35 15.16
C LEU A 332 17.78 16.47 16.26
N THR A 333 17.27 15.25 16.36
CA THR A 333 17.83 14.20 17.20
C THR A 333 18.17 13.01 16.35
N THR A 334 19.38 12.47 16.47
CA THR A 334 19.76 11.21 15.84
C THR A 334 19.74 10.05 16.83
N LEU A 335 19.46 8.85 16.31
CA LEU A 335 19.59 7.59 17.02
C LEU A 335 20.75 6.81 16.41
N ARG A 336 21.70 6.43 17.26
CA ARG A 336 22.96 5.80 16.88
C ARG A 336 23.15 4.47 17.59
N LEU A 337 23.96 3.60 16.98
CA LEU A 337 24.37 2.35 17.62
C LEU A 337 25.59 2.58 18.51
N ASN A 338 25.53 2.03 19.73
CA ASN A 338 26.61 1.89 20.72
C ASN A 338 27.15 3.17 21.37
N ASP A 339 27.38 4.23 20.61
CA ASP A 339 27.89 5.50 21.13
C ASP A 339 27.45 6.71 20.28
N GLU A 340 27.77 7.92 20.74
CA GLU A 340 27.36 9.19 20.12
C GLU A 340 27.98 9.47 18.75
N ASN A 341 29.02 8.71 18.37
CA ASN A 341 29.67 8.78 17.07
C ASN A 341 29.42 7.55 16.21
N GLY A 342 28.67 6.57 16.73
CA GLY A 342 28.31 5.36 16.01
C GLY A 342 27.35 5.59 14.85
N THR A 343 27.05 4.49 14.15
CA THR A 343 26.20 4.46 12.96
C THR A 343 24.81 5.02 13.25
N ILE A 344 24.40 6.01 12.46
CA ILE A 344 23.05 6.58 12.54
C ILE A 344 22.07 5.59 11.91
N ILE A 345 21.05 5.22 12.68
CA ILE A 345 19.99 4.28 12.26
C ILE A 345 18.60 4.91 12.31
N GLY A 346 18.48 6.15 12.79
CA GLY A 346 17.23 6.90 12.75
C GLY A 346 17.38 8.33 13.21
N PHE A 347 16.32 9.11 13.07
CA PHE A 347 16.25 10.47 13.56
C PHE A 347 14.80 10.93 13.80
N ALA A 348 14.67 11.92 14.68
CA ALA A 348 13.48 12.76 14.81
C ALA A 348 13.85 14.17 14.40
N LYS A 349 13.02 14.77 13.56
CA LYS A 349 13.21 16.11 13.01
C LYS A 349 11.91 16.91 13.12
N GLY A 350 12.04 18.21 13.28
CA GLY A 350 10.90 19.10 13.33
C GLY A 350 11.32 20.54 13.57
N GLY A 351 10.34 21.40 13.78
CA GLY A 351 10.56 22.83 14.01
C GLY A 351 9.24 23.55 14.23
N PRO A 352 9.24 24.89 14.27
CA PRO A 352 8.01 25.68 14.39
C PRO A 352 6.98 25.27 13.33
N LEU A 353 5.71 25.14 13.73
CA LEU A 353 4.62 24.78 12.82
C LEU A 353 4.53 25.71 11.60
N GLU A 354 4.87 26.99 11.77
CA GLU A 354 4.84 28.00 10.72
C GLU A 354 5.83 27.75 9.57
N ASN A 355 6.78 26.83 9.75
CA ASN A 355 7.73 26.44 8.70
C ASN A 355 7.17 25.35 7.76
N TYR A 356 5.95 24.85 8.02
CA TYR A 356 5.36 23.74 7.27
C TYR A 356 4.12 24.18 6.49
N ILE A 357 4.04 23.75 5.24
CA ILE A 357 2.83 23.87 4.43
C ILE A 357 2.01 22.60 4.67
N LEU A 358 0.90 22.74 5.37
CA LEU A 358 -0.02 21.65 5.63
C LEU A 358 -1.14 21.60 4.58
N ARG A 359 -1.79 20.44 4.49
CA ARG A 359 -3.01 20.25 3.72
C ARG A 359 -4.08 21.28 4.15
N ALA A 360 -4.80 21.85 3.19
CA ALA A 360 -5.71 22.99 3.41
C ALA A 360 -6.87 22.67 4.35
N GLU A 361 -7.21 21.39 4.48
CA GLU A 361 -8.23 20.86 5.36
C GLU A 361 -7.83 20.91 6.84
N ILE A 362 -6.53 21.01 7.14
CA ILE A 362 -6.02 21.09 8.52
C ILE A 362 -6.20 22.53 9.02
N ASN A 363 -7.20 22.71 9.87
CA ASN A 363 -7.42 23.96 10.59
C ASN A 363 -6.94 23.86 12.05
N ASP A 364 -5.62 23.94 12.27
CA ASP A 364 -5.05 23.99 13.62
C ASP A 364 -5.16 25.40 14.20
N GLU A 365 -5.95 25.56 15.26
CA GLU A 365 -6.17 26.85 15.93
C GLU A 365 -4.89 27.49 16.50
N ASN A 366 -3.80 26.73 16.64
CA ASN A 366 -2.50 27.23 17.09
C ASN A 366 -1.58 27.66 15.96
N SER A 367 -1.98 27.42 14.70
CA SER A 367 -1.25 27.91 13.53
C SER A 367 -1.10 29.43 13.56
N GLY A 368 0.12 29.92 13.36
CA GLY A 368 0.45 31.35 13.34
C GLY A 368 0.68 31.98 14.73
N LYS A 369 0.42 31.24 15.82
CA LYS A 369 0.65 31.72 17.20
C LYS A 369 2.10 31.55 17.67
N ARG A 370 2.95 30.85 16.91
CA ARG A 370 4.36 30.57 17.23
C ARG A 370 4.58 29.85 18.57
N ASN A 371 3.58 29.10 19.00
CA ASN A 371 3.57 28.34 20.25
C ASN A 371 3.59 26.82 20.01
N THR A 372 3.61 26.38 18.75
CA THR A 372 3.47 24.97 18.36
C THR A 372 4.68 24.49 17.58
N VAL A 373 5.22 23.33 17.98
CA VAL A 373 6.24 22.61 17.22
C VAL A 373 5.57 21.52 16.38
N PHE A 374 6.01 21.37 15.13
CA PHE A 374 5.67 20.23 14.30
C PHE A 374 6.77 19.17 14.39
N LEU A 375 6.40 17.95 14.77
CA LEU A 375 7.27 16.78 14.68
C LEU A 375 7.00 16.08 13.35
N GLU A 376 8.00 16.01 12.49
CA GLU A 376 7.94 15.19 11.29
C GLU A 376 7.88 13.71 11.68
N PRO A 377 7.32 12.83 10.81
CA PRO A 377 7.31 11.40 11.04
C PRO A 377 8.71 10.87 11.41
N ILE A 378 8.78 10.11 12.49
CA ILE A 378 10.04 9.54 12.97
C ILE A 378 10.59 8.59 11.91
N ALA A 379 11.83 8.82 11.50
CA ALA A 379 12.49 8.03 10.48
C ALA A 379 13.46 7.05 11.15
N LEU A 380 13.35 5.78 10.81
CA LEU A 380 14.20 4.70 11.29
C LEU A 380 14.48 3.75 10.14
N LYS A 381 15.72 3.29 10.05
CA LYS A 381 16.10 2.20 9.16
C LYS A 381 15.24 0.98 9.46
N MET A 382 14.84 0.28 8.40
CA MET A 382 14.19 -1.01 8.51
C MET A 382 15.02 -1.95 9.40
N GLY A 383 14.34 -2.80 10.17
CA GLY A 383 14.99 -3.71 11.13
C GLY A 383 15.16 -3.19 12.56
N TYR A 384 15.11 -1.86 12.76
CA TYR A 384 15.24 -1.26 14.10
C TYR A 384 13.89 -0.87 14.75
N TRP A 385 12.79 -0.99 14.00
CA TRP A 385 11.44 -0.77 14.52
C TRP A 385 11.06 -1.82 15.58
N GLY A 386 10.29 -1.42 16.59
CA GLY A 386 9.82 -2.32 17.65
C GLY A 386 10.81 -2.58 18.79
N LEU A 387 12.03 -2.02 18.73
CA LEU A 387 13.06 -2.16 19.77
C LEU A 387 13.09 -0.97 20.76
N GLY A 388 12.05 -0.12 20.75
CA GLY A 388 11.98 1.09 21.58
C GLY A 388 12.67 2.34 20.97
N ALA A 389 13.29 2.19 19.79
CA ALA A 389 13.96 3.27 19.05
C ALA A 389 13.08 4.52 18.86
N GLY A 390 11.87 4.35 18.30
CA GLY A 390 10.96 5.46 18.03
C GLY A 390 10.50 6.19 19.29
N ARG A 391 10.34 5.46 20.41
CA ARG A 391 10.01 6.06 21.71
C ARG A 391 11.13 6.96 22.21
N GLN A 392 12.38 6.52 22.14
CA GLN A 392 13.54 7.31 22.59
C GLN A 392 13.70 8.59 21.77
N LEU A 393 13.58 8.49 20.44
CA LEU A 393 13.60 9.64 19.54
C LEU A 393 12.47 10.64 19.86
N ARG A 394 11.23 10.16 20.02
CA ARG A 394 10.09 11.00 20.41
C ARG A 394 10.32 11.71 21.74
N GLN A 395 10.76 10.99 22.76
CA GLN A 395 10.99 11.55 24.11
C GLN A 395 12.06 12.63 24.10
N SER A 396 13.17 12.41 23.39
CA SER A 396 14.22 13.44 23.24
C SER A 396 13.73 14.66 22.47
N PHE A 397 12.88 14.47 21.46
CA PHE A 397 12.29 15.57 20.72
C PHE A 397 11.32 16.40 21.59
N LEU A 398 10.45 15.73 22.35
CA LEU A 398 9.53 16.38 23.30
C LEU A 398 10.28 17.24 24.33
N MET A 399 11.33 16.68 24.93
CA MET A 399 12.16 17.38 25.92
C MET A 399 12.81 18.64 25.34
N GLN A 400 13.33 18.58 24.11
CA GLN A 400 13.88 19.76 23.44
C GLN A 400 12.81 20.80 23.11
N SER A 401 11.64 20.34 22.66
CA SER A 401 10.51 21.22 22.34
C SER A 401 10.04 22.01 23.56
N HIS A 402 9.92 21.34 24.71
CA HIS A 402 9.61 21.98 25.99
C HIS A 402 10.71 22.97 26.39
N THR A 403 11.99 22.61 26.24
CA THR A 403 13.13 23.51 26.55
C THR A 403 13.15 24.76 25.66
N MET A 404 12.58 24.67 24.46
CA MET A 404 12.41 25.80 23.52
C MET A 404 11.14 26.61 23.78
N ASN A 405 10.41 26.36 24.87
CA ASN A 405 9.19 27.05 25.29
C ASN A 405 8.01 26.92 24.30
N PHE A 406 7.94 25.82 23.54
CA PHE A 406 6.70 25.49 22.83
C PHE A 406 5.65 24.99 23.84
N SER A 407 4.40 25.40 23.63
CA SER A 407 3.25 24.96 24.45
C SER A 407 2.56 23.72 23.88
N PHE A 408 2.67 23.51 22.57
CA PHE A 408 2.01 22.41 21.88
C PHE A 408 2.98 21.69 20.95
N LEU A 409 2.74 20.40 20.75
CA LEU A 409 3.32 19.62 19.67
C LEU A 409 2.22 19.08 18.77
N THR A 410 2.46 19.12 17.47
CA THR A 410 1.59 18.54 16.47
C THR A 410 2.36 17.66 15.49
N SER A 411 1.70 16.65 14.91
CA SER A 411 2.32 15.64 14.05
C SER A 411 1.25 14.85 13.31
N PHE A 412 1.68 14.03 12.35
CA PHE A 412 0.86 12.97 11.78
C PHE A 412 1.15 11.62 12.45
N ALA A 413 0.13 10.78 12.60
CA ALA A 413 0.27 9.38 12.99
C ALA A 413 -0.92 8.55 12.53
N PHE A 414 -0.80 7.22 12.56
CA PHE A 414 -1.95 6.34 12.35
C PHE A 414 -3.05 6.59 13.39
N ARG A 415 -4.32 6.57 12.97
CA ARG A 415 -5.49 6.75 13.84
C ARG A 415 -5.39 5.96 15.15
N ASP A 416 -5.12 4.67 15.08
CA ASP A 416 -5.02 3.77 16.24
C ASP A 416 -3.86 4.15 17.20
N VAL A 417 -2.80 4.78 16.69
CA VAL A 417 -1.71 5.30 17.51
C VAL A 417 -2.15 6.55 18.27
N ILE A 418 -2.97 7.40 17.64
CA ILE A 418 -3.50 8.61 18.26
C ILE A 418 -4.57 8.24 19.30
N GLU A 419 -5.47 7.30 19.00
CA GLU A 419 -6.46 6.78 19.95
C GLU A 419 -5.80 6.24 21.23
N LYS A 420 -4.72 5.46 21.10
CA LYS A 420 -3.94 5.04 22.28
C LYS A 420 -3.33 6.20 23.06
N ARG A 421 -3.00 7.30 22.38
CA ARG A 421 -2.43 8.50 23.02
C ARG A 421 -3.50 9.38 23.66
N THR A 422 -4.73 9.39 23.15
CA THR A 422 -5.84 10.13 23.76
C THR A 422 -6.18 9.57 25.15
N GLU A 423 -6.02 8.25 25.34
CA GLU A 423 -6.20 7.56 26.61
C GLU A 423 -4.95 7.59 27.52
N SER A 424 -3.82 8.08 27.01
CA SER A 424 -2.56 8.14 27.73
C SER A 424 -2.35 9.48 28.44
N MET A 425 -1.25 9.60 29.20
CA MET A 425 -0.86 10.88 29.80
C MET A 425 -0.52 11.97 28.76
N GLU A 426 -0.26 11.62 27.49
CA GLU A 426 -0.04 12.61 26.43
C GLU A 426 -1.33 13.36 26.05
N LYS A 427 -2.52 12.83 26.39
CA LYS A 427 -3.83 13.43 26.10
C LYS A 427 -3.95 14.00 24.69
N ALA A 428 -3.61 13.19 23.69
CA ALA A 428 -3.66 13.63 22.30
C ALA A 428 -5.08 14.02 21.87
N GLU A 429 -5.17 15.03 21.00
CA GLU A 429 -6.39 15.50 20.38
C GLU A 429 -6.30 15.32 18.87
N PHE A 430 -7.36 14.76 18.26
CA PHE A 430 -7.50 14.78 16.81
C PHE A 430 -7.86 16.19 16.35
N VAL A 431 -7.05 16.77 15.47
CA VAL A 431 -7.38 18.04 14.81
C VAL A 431 -8.08 17.76 13.48
N PHE A 432 -7.59 16.78 12.72
CA PHE A 432 -8.19 16.36 11.46
C PHE A 432 -7.98 14.88 11.18
N LYS A 433 -9.04 14.20 10.73
CA LYS A 433 -9.03 12.79 10.36
C LYS A 433 -9.09 12.65 8.84
N PHE A 434 -8.14 11.93 8.25
CA PHE A 434 -8.10 11.68 6.82
C PHE A 434 -8.66 10.29 6.54
N ASP A 435 -9.64 10.21 5.65
CA ASP A 435 -10.12 8.94 5.12
C ASP A 435 -9.90 8.94 3.60
N PRO A 436 -9.60 7.78 2.99
CA PRO A 436 -9.40 6.46 3.62
C PRO A 436 -7.99 6.24 4.23
N GLU A 437 -7.08 7.21 4.15
CA GLU A 437 -5.65 7.06 4.53
C GLU A 437 -5.42 6.82 6.05
N ARG A 438 -6.25 7.37 6.95
CA ARG A 438 -6.10 7.23 8.42
C ARG A 438 -4.75 7.66 8.99
N TRP A 439 -3.97 8.45 8.24
CA TRP A 439 -2.84 9.22 8.75
C TRP A 439 -3.33 10.57 9.23
N ASP A 440 -3.89 10.55 10.43
CA ASP A 440 -4.56 11.69 11.01
C ASP A 440 -3.55 12.69 11.59
N TYR A 441 -3.96 13.95 11.60
CA TYR A 441 -3.21 15.04 12.21
C TYR A 441 -3.70 15.23 13.64
N TYR A 442 -2.77 15.25 14.59
CA TYR A 442 -3.07 15.31 16.01
C TYR A 442 -2.17 16.30 16.73
N ARG A 443 -2.65 16.76 17.89
CA ARG A 443 -1.94 17.71 18.76
C ARG A 443 -1.87 17.18 20.19
N ILE A 444 -0.84 17.59 20.92
CA ILE A 444 -0.68 17.41 22.37
C ILE A 444 -0.23 18.73 23.01
N GLU A 445 -0.54 18.91 24.29
CA GLU A 445 0.08 19.92 25.15
C GLU A 445 1.45 19.40 25.64
N LEU A 446 2.45 20.28 25.75
CA LEU A 446 3.84 19.94 26.11
C LEU A 446 4.16 20.12 27.59
#